data_AF-A0A162M8R1-F1
#
_entry.id   AF-A0A162M8R1-F1
#
_cell.length_a   1.000
_cell.length_b   1.000
_cell.length_c   1.000
_cell.angle_alpha   90.00
_cell.angle_beta   90.00
_cell.angle_gamma   90.00
#
_symmetry.space_group_name_H-M   'P 1'
#
loop_
_entity.id
_entity.type
_entity.pdbx_description
1 polymer ?
#
loop_
_entity_poly.entity_id
_entity_poly.type
_entity_poly.pdbx_seq_one_letter_code
_entity_poly.pdbx_strand_id
1 'polypeptide(L)'
;MFSPYRPGFFYLIILTKDKYYNLLFIKRVVEVELKKAMELIWENRKYETQDPKEAISHLNEEVAESLKALMRGETSKAKRELEDALSCLFIALRVMEIDPEEAVNRQIAQMRKRQGRTMIFKRDRVEIYVDGELKGGWSLGCEEDIKEAEKIAKEFGCHIIYEEK
;
A
#
# COMPACT_ATOMS: atom_id res chain seq x y z
N MET A 1 0.88 -51.23 19.67
CA MET A 1 -0.36 -50.91 18.93
C MET A 1 -0.89 -49.58 19.48
N PHE A 2 -1.10 -48.61 18.58
CA PHE A 2 -1.61 -47.22 18.74
C PHE A 2 -0.74 -46.10 19.38
N SER A 3 -0.83 -44.95 18.68
CA SER A 3 -0.11 -43.66 18.71
C SER A 3 -0.79 -42.65 19.66
N PRO A 4 -0.09 -41.58 20.11
CA PRO A 4 -0.29 -40.30 19.40
C PRO A 4 0.99 -39.46 19.27
N TYR A 5 1.37 -39.15 18.02
CA TYR A 5 2.03 -37.90 17.68
C TYR A 5 1.05 -36.75 17.97
N ARG A 6 1.33 -35.96 19.01
CA ARG A 6 0.87 -34.57 19.12
C ARG A 6 2.08 -33.67 18.92
N PRO A 7 2.03 -32.61 18.08
CA PRO A 7 3.13 -31.67 17.98
C PRO A 7 3.31 -30.98 19.34
N GLY A 8 4.44 -31.29 19.99
CA GLY A 8 4.79 -30.79 21.30
C GLY A 8 5.13 -29.30 21.25
N PHE A 9 4.52 -28.53 22.13
CA PHE A 9 5.01 -27.22 22.55
C PHE A 9 6.38 -27.42 23.20
N PHE A 10 7.44 -26.87 22.62
CA PHE A 10 8.74 -26.83 23.27
C PHE A 10 8.76 -25.68 24.28
N TYR A 11 8.77 -26.01 25.57
CA TYR A 11 9.00 -25.05 26.64
C TYR A 11 10.51 -24.93 26.88
N LEU A 12 11.10 -23.79 26.54
CA LEU A 12 12.45 -23.45 26.98
C LEU A 12 12.35 -22.70 28.31
N ILE A 13 12.64 -23.38 29.41
CA ILE A 13 12.73 -22.77 30.74
C ILE A 13 14.16 -22.25 30.91
N ILE A 14 14.37 -20.94 30.76
CA ILE A 14 15.61 -20.29 31.19
C ILE A 14 15.39 -19.76 32.61
N LEU A 15 16.03 -20.40 33.59
CA LEU A 15 16.02 -19.97 34.98
C LEU A 15 17.08 -18.89 35.20
N THR A 16 16.66 -17.63 35.31
CA THR A 16 17.49 -16.58 35.93
C THR A 16 16.75 -15.99 37.12
N LYS A 17 17.45 -15.95 38.26
CA LYS A 17 17.00 -15.30 39.49
C LYS A 17 16.88 -13.80 39.23
N ASP A 18 15.69 -13.35 38.86
CA ASP A 18 14.98 -12.29 39.57
C ASP A 18 13.65 -12.00 38.87
N LYS A 19 12.65 -11.77 39.71
CA LYS A 19 11.21 -11.71 39.42
C LYS A 19 10.92 -10.76 38.25
N TYR A 20 10.13 -11.20 37.27
CA TYR A 20 8.82 -10.66 36.84
C TYR A 20 8.32 -11.51 35.66
N TYR A 21 7.17 -12.17 35.84
CA TYR A 21 6.57 -13.05 34.85
C TYR A 21 5.87 -12.22 33.77
N ASN A 22 6.38 -12.25 32.54
CA ASN A 22 5.58 -11.99 31.35
C ASN A 22 5.61 -13.24 30.47
N LEU A 23 4.43 -13.85 30.31
CA LEU A 23 4.21 -14.96 29.39
C LEU A 23 4.33 -14.39 27.97
N LEU A 24 5.53 -14.45 27.37
CA LEU A 24 5.73 -14.09 25.97
C LEU A 24 5.04 -15.15 25.10
N PHE A 25 3.79 -14.87 24.70
CA PHE A 25 3.22 -15.46 23.50
C PHE A 25 4.06 -14.95 22.33
N ILE A 26 4.97 -15.78 21.84
CA ILE A 26 5.60 -15.55 20.54
C ILE A 26 4.52 -15.81 19.50
N LYS A 27 3.69 -14.79 19.20
CA LYS A 27 3.15 -14.65 17.85
C LYS A 27 4.40 -14.58 16.98
N ARG A 28 4.62 -15.60 16.15
CA ARG A 28 5.66 -15.58 15.12
C ARG A 28 5.26 -14.47 14.14
N VAL A 29 5.56 -13.22 14.49
CA VAL A 29 5.54 -12.09 13.58
C VAL A 29 6.70 -12.38 12.65
N VAL A 30 6.37 -12.90 11.47
CA VAL A 30 7.38 -13.10 10.44
C VAL A 30 7.70 -11.70 9.95
N GLU A 31 8.83 -11.15 10.39
CA GLU A 31 9.43 -9.98 9.79
C GLU A 31 9.96 -10.45 8.43
N VAL A 32 9.16 -10.25 7.37
CA VAL A 32 9.51 -10.66 6.02
C VAL A 32 9.97 -9.45 5.24
N GLU A 33 11.22 -9.46 4.80
CA GLU A 33 11.72 -8.56 3.75
C GLU A 33 10.94 -8.85 2.46
N LEU A 34 10.43 -7.83 1.76
CA LEU A 34 9.48 -8.01 0.65
C LEU A 34 9.98 -8.97 -0.43
N LYS A 35 11.29 -8.98 -0.69
CA LYS A 35 11.93 -9.93 -1.61
C LYS A 35 11.72 -11.38 -1.17
N LYS A 36 12.00 -11.67 0.10
CA LYS A 36 11.78 -12.98 0.71
C LYS A 36 10.32 -13.38 0.71
N ALA A 37 9.39 -12.44 0.88
CA ALA A 37 7.96 -12.72 0.79
C ALA A 37 7.57 -13.14 -0.62
N MET A 38 8.07 -12.41 -1.63
CA MET A 38 7.86 -12.73 -3.04
C MET A 38 8.46 -14.09 -3.41
N GLU A 39 9.64 -14.43 -2.90
CA GLU A 39 10.25 -15.76 -3.08
C GLU A 39 9.41 -16.88 -2.45
N LEU A 40 8.98 -16.72 -1.21
CA LEU A 40 8.13 -17.72 -0.53
C LEU A 40 6.79 -17.92 -1.25
N ILE A 41 6.15 -16.83 -1.71
CA ILE A 41 4.93 -16.92 -2.52
C ILE A 41 5.22 -17.63 -3.84
N TRP A 42 6.33 -17.28 -4.50
CA TRP A 42 6.74 -17.91 -5.75
C TRP A 42 6.95 -19.42 -5.59
N GLU A 43 7.62 -19.87 -4.53
CA GLU A 43 7.86 -21.29 -4.27
C GLU A 43 6.58 -22.08 -3.95
N ASN A 44 5.55 -21.42 -3.39
CA ASN A 44 4.30 -22.04 -2.96
C ASN A 44 3.11 -21.76 -3.91
N ARG A 45 3.38 -21.16 -5.08
CA ARG A 45 2.34 -20.78 -6.04
C ARG A 45 1.53 -21.99 -6.51
N LYS A 46 0.21 -21.79 -6.66
CA LYS A 46 -0.73 -22.84 -7.10
C LYS A 46 -0.66 -23.14 -8.60
N TYR A 47 -0.07 -22.22 -9.39
CA TYR A 47 0.03 -22.32 -10.83
C TYR A 47 1.40 -21.85 -11.31
N GLU A 48 1.89 -22.44 -12.40
CA GLU A 48 3.14 -22.05 -13.02
C GLU A 48 2.83 -21.21 -14.26
N THR A 49 3.20 -19.93 -14.24
CA THR A 49 3.13 -19.09 -15.43
C THR A 49 4.43 -18.30 -15.58
N GLN A 50 4.83 -18.09 -16.83
CA GLN A 50 5.90 -17.17 -17.23
C GLN A 50 5.36 -16.13 -18.24
N ASP A 51 4.06 -16.17 -18.57
CA ASP A 51 3.44 -15.20 -19.45
C ASP A 51 2.94 -14.00 -18.62
N PRO A 52 3.47 -12.79 -18.85
CA PRO A 52 3.00 -11.58 -18.16
C PRO A 52 1.50 -11.36 -18.29
N LYS A 53 0.88 -11.72 -19.43
CA LYS A 53 -0.56 -11.51 -19.64
C LYS A 53 -1.38 -12.41 -18.72
N GLU A 54 -0.98 -13.67 -18.60
CA GLU A 54 -1.64 -14.64 -17.73
C GLU A 54 -1.50 -14.25 -16.26
N ALA A 55 -0.30 -13.89 -15.82
CA ALA A 55 -0.05 -13.42 -14.45
C ALA A 55 -0.91 -12.20 -14.07
N ILE A 56 -1.00 -11.21 -14.97
CA ILE A 56 -1.85 -10.02 -14.77
C ILE A 56 -3.33 -10.36 -14.82
N SER A 57 -3.75 -11.31 -15.67
CA SER A 57 -5.14 -11.76 -15.74
C SER A 57 -5.60 -12.39 -14.43
N HIS A 58 -4.76 -13.24 -13.80
CA HIS A 58 -5.07 -13.83 -12.50
C HIS A 58 -5.18 -12.77 -11.40
N LEU A 59 -4.26 -11.81 -11.35
CA LEU A 59 -4.37 -10.68 -10.41
C LEU A 59 -5.70 -9.93 -10.60
N ASN A 60 -6.09 -9.66 -11.84
CA ASN A 60 -7.34 -8.97 -12.13
C ASN A 60 -8.58 -9.76 -11.69
N GLU A 61 -8.55 -11.09 -11.82
CA GLU A 61 -9.62 -11.97 -11.36
C GLU A 61 -9.82 -11.90 -9.85
N GLU A 62 -8.75 -12.07 -9.05
CA GLU A 62 -8.83 -12.04 -7.59
C GLU A 62 -9.31 -10.67 -7.05
N VAL A 63 -8.86 -9.58 -7.68
CA VAL A 63 -9.33 -8.22 -7.33
C VAL A 63 -10.82 -8.05 -7.65
N ALA A 64 -11.28 -8.57 -8.80
CA ALA A 64 -12.68 -8.52 -9.19
C ALA A 64 -13.56 -9.35 -8.25
N GLU A 65 -13.10 -10.52 -7.81
CA GLU A 65 -13.79 -11.35 -6.83
C GLU A 65 -13.90 -10.66 -5.46
N SER A 66 -12.82 -10.02 -4.99
CA SER A 66 -12.81 -9.24 -3.76
C SER A 66 -13.85 -8.12 -3.79
N LEU A 67 -13.87 -7.34 -4.88
CA LEU A 67 -14.84 -6.26 -5.06
C LEU A 67 -16.28 -6.80 -5.13
N LYS A 68 -16.52 -7.88 -5.86
CA LYS A 68 -17.84 -8.53 -5.97
C LYS A 68 -18.35 -9.02 -4.62
N ALA A 69 -17.49 -9.60 -3.80
CA ALA A 69 -17.82 -10.02 -2.44
C ALA A 69 -18.15 -8.82 -1.55
N LEU A 70 -17.38 -7.74 -1.64
CA LEU A 70 -17.63 -6.51 -0.89
C LEU A 70 -18.98 -5.88 -1.24
N MET A 71 -19.33 -5.83 -2.54
CA MET A 71 -20.62 -5.35 -3.01
C MET A 71 -21.82 -6.18 -2.50
N ARG A 72 -21.60 -7.44 -2.12
CA ARG A 72 -22.61 -8.33 -1.52
C ARG A 72 -22.66 -8.25 0.01
N GLY A 73 -21.82 -7.43 0.64
CA GLY A 73 -21.68 -7.37 2.09
C GLY A 73 -20.90 -8.54 2.70
N GLU A 74 -20.23 -9.35 1.87
CA GLU A 74 -19.47 -10.53 2.30
C GLU A 74 -18.04 -10.16 2.72
N THR A 75 -17.88 -9.30 3.72
CA THR A 75 -16.58 -8.70 4.12
C THR A 75 -15.48 -9.74 4.38
N SER A 76 -15.80 -10.86 5.05
CA SER A 76 -14.81 -11.92 5.33
C SER A 76 -14.33 -12.61 4.06
N LYS A 77 -15.20 -12.75 3.05
CA LYS A 77 -14.80 -13.29 1.75
C LYS A 77 -13.95 -12.27 1.01
N ALA A 78 -14.38 -11.01 0.93
CA ALA A 78 -13.65 -9.93 0.28
C ALA A 78 -12.20 -9.82 0.79
N LYS A 79 -11.98 -9.95 2.09
CA LYS A 79 -10.64 -9.98 2.70
C LYS A 79 -9.79 -11.15 2.22
N ARG A 80 -10.35 -12.36 2.14
CA ARG A 80 -9.62 -13.54 1.64
C ARG A 80 -9.22 -13.38 0.18
N GLU A 81 -10.15 -12.95 -0.68
CA GLU A 81 -9.83 -12.71 -2.10
C GLU A 81 -8.76 -11.61 -2.26
N LEU A 82 -8.72 -10.62 -1.35
CA LEU A 82 -7.69 -9.60 -1.36
C LEU A 82 -6.30 -10.15 -0.96
N GLU A 83 -6.27 -11.15 -0.06
CA GLU A 83 -5.03 -11.89 0.28
C GLU A 83 -4.58 -12.79 -0.89
N ASP A 84 -5.52 -13.40 -1.62
CA ASP A 84 -5.24 -14.14 -2.86
C ASP A 84 -4.71 -13.19 -3.96
N ALA A 85 -5.29 -11.99 -4.08
CA ALA A 85 -4.80 -10.94 -4.99
C ALA A 85 -3.38 -10.47 -4.64
N LEU A 86 -3.02 -10.38 -3.35
CA LEU A 86 -1.65 -10.06 -2.92
C LEU A 86 -0.65 -11.11 -3.42
N SER A 87 -1.03 -12.39 -3.34
CA SER A 87 -0.19 -13.49 -3.85
C SER A 87 -0.01 -13.37 -5.37
N CYS A 88 -1.10 -13.11 -6.11
CA CYS A 88 -1.04 -12.88 -7.55
C CYS A 88 -0.21 -11.65 -7.92
N LEU A 89 -0.26 -10.58 -7.12
CA LEU A 89 0.57 -9.39 -7.33
C LEU A 89 2.05 -9.75 -7.25
N PHE A 90 2.49 -10.50 -6.24
CA PHE A 90 3.90 -10.89 -6.11
C PHE A 90 4.36 -11.83 -7.23
N ILE A 91 3.49 -12.74 -7.69
CA ILE A 91 3.76 -13.57 -8.87
C ILE A 91 3.93 -12.67 -10.11
N ALA A 92 3.03 -11.71 -10.33
CA ALA A 92 3.10 -10.78 -11.46
C ALA A 92 4.36 -9.90 -11.41
N LEU A 93 4.73 -9.36 -10.23
CA LEU A 93 5.97 -8.62 -10.06
C LEU A 93 7.19 -9.48 -10.45
N ARG A 94 7.21 -10.75 -10.04
CA ARG A 94 8.30 -11.67 -10.38
C ARG A 94 8.38 -11.95 -11.89
N VAL A 95 7.25 -12.27 -12.53
CA VAL A 95 7.17 -12.52 -13.99
C VAL A 95 7.55 -11.28 -14.80
N MET A 96 7.20 -10.09 -14.30
CA MET A 96 7.55 -8.82 -14.93
C MET A 96 8.94 -8.28 -14.54
N GLU A 97 9.73 -9.06 -13.81
CA GLU A 97 11.09 -8.70 -13.36
C GLU A 97 11.13 -7.39 -12.54
N ILE A 98 10.08 -7.12 -11.76
CA ILE A 98 9.97 -5.94 -10.91
C ILE A 98 10.48 -6.28 -9.51
N ASP A 99 11.50 -5.54 -9.05
CA ASP A 99 11.94 -5.58 -7.66
C ASP A 99 10.88 -4.93 -6.74
N PRO A 100 10.31 -5.66 -5.76
CA PRO A 100 9.21 -5.16 -4.93
C PRO A 100 9.65 -4.02 -3.99
N GLU A 101 10.89 -4.02 -3.50
CA GLU A 101 11.40 -2.99 -2.59
C GLU A 101 11.67 -1.69 -3.35
N GLU A 102 12.30 -1.79 -4.53
CA GLU A 102 12.48 -0.63 -5.39
C GLU A 102 11.15 -0.06 -5.86
N ALA A 103 10.18 -0.92 -6.20
CA ALA A 103 8.85 -0.49 -6.60
C ALA A 103 8.18 0.32 -5.47
N VAL A 104 8.22 -0.17 -4.23
CA VAL A 104 7.70 0.55 -3.06
C VAL A 104 8.41 1.90 -2.88
N ASN A 105 9.74 1.94 -2.96
CA ASN A 105 10.51 3.18 -2.84
C ASN A 105 10.15 4.19 -3.93
N ARG A 106 10.02 3.75 -5.20
CA ARG A 106 9.58 4.60 -6.31
C ARG A 106 8.17 5.14 -6.08
N GLN A 107 7.25 4.31 -5.60
CA GLN A 107 5.88 4.73 -5.30
C GLN A 107 5.82 5.74 -4.15
N ILE A 108 6.57 5.53 -3.05
CA ILE A 108 6.67 6.49 -1.94
C ILE A 108 7.21 7.84 -2.44
N ALA A 109 8.27 7.83 -3.24
CA ALA A 109 8.84 9.04 -3.81
C ALA A 109 7.84 9.78 -4.71
N GLN A 110 7.06 9.07 -5.52
CA GLN A 110 6.01 9.65 -6.36
C GLN A 110 4.86 10.23 -5.53
N MET A 111 4.42 9.52 -4.48
CA MET A 111 3.36 10.00 -3.57
C MET A 111 3.80 11.27 -2.84
N ARG A 112 5.06 11.33 -2.38
CA ARG A 112 5.63 12.52 -1.73
C ARG A 112 5.77 13.71 -2.69
N LYS A 113 6.17 13.47 -3.95
CA LYS A 113 6.23 14.54 -4.98
C LYS A 113 4.88 15.21 -5.23
N ARG A 114 3.77 14.47 -5.09
CA ARG A 114 2.41 15.05 -5.17
C ARG A 114 2.04 15.88 -3.94
N GLN A 115 2.69 15.63 -2.80
CA GLN A 115 2.43 16.36 -1.55
C GLN A 115 3.26 17.63 -1.39
N GLY A 116 4.30 17.83 -2.20
CA GLY A 116 5.15 19.03 -2.14
C GLY A 116 4.51 20.26 -2.78
N ARG A 117 3.51 20.11 -3.64
CA ARG A 117 2.90 21.24 -4.38
C ARG A 117 1.61 21.64 -3.69
N THR A 118 1.55 22.85 -3.19
CA THR A 118 0.36 23.39 -2.53
C THR A 118 -0.04 24.68 -3.23
N MET A 119 -1.32 24.83 -3.53
CA MET A 119 -1.88 26.07 -4.02
C MET A 119 -2.81 26.63 -2.94
N ILE A 120 -2.46 27.79 -2.38
CA ILE A 120 -3.21 28.45 -1.31
C ILE A 120 -4.03 29.58 -1.93
N PHE A 121 -5.35 29.45 -1.85
CA PHE A 121 -6.32 30.48 -2.25
C PHE A 121 -6.54 31.42 -1.06
N LYS A 122 -6.20 32.68 -1.25
CA LYS A 122 -6.48 33.78 -0.33
C LYS A 122 -7.59 34.64 -0.92
N ARG A 123 -8.07 35.62 -0.15
CA ARG A 123 -9.17 36.51 -0.55
C ARG A 123 -8.99 37.18 -1.92
N ASP A 124 -7.78 37.64 -2.25
CA ASP A 124 -7.49 38.46 -3.44
C ASP A 124 -6.39 37.88 -4.35
N ARG A 125 -5.87 36.70 -4.02
CA ARG A 125 -4.76 36.09 -4.75
C ARG A 125 -4.63 34.59 -4.49
N VAL A 126 -3.86 33.94 -5.33
CA VAL A 126 -3.41 32.57 -5.12
C VAL A 126 -1.89 32.53 -5.01
N GLU A 127 -1.38 31.65 -4.16
CA GLU A 127 0.04 31.41 -3.97
C GLU A 127 0.36 29.95 -4.23
N ILE A 128 1.42 29.69 -5.02
CA ILE A 128 1.93 28.36 -5.31
C ILE A 128 3.17 28.12 -4.46
N TYR A 129 3.12 27.07 -3.66
CA TYR A 129 4.21 26.55 -2.88
C TYR A 129 4.70 25.23 -3.48
N VAL A 130 6.03 25.07 -3.55
CA VAL A 130 6.67 23.80 -3.87
C VAL A 130 7.66 23.48 -2.78
N ASP A 131 7.45 22.36 -2.11
CA ASP A 131 8.19 21.88 -0.95
C ASP A 131 8.27 22.93 0.19
N GLY A 132 7.18 23.67 0.39
CA GLY A 132 7.06 24.71 1.41
C GLY A 132 7.64 26.08 1.01
N GLU A 133 8.26 26.21 -0.17
CA GLU A 133 8.79 27.47 -0.68
C GLU A 133 7.80 28.14 -1.64
N LEU A 134 7.54 29.43 -1.46
CA LEU A 134 6.72 30.22 -2.38
C LEU A 134 7.43 30.32 -3.74
N LYS A 135 6.83 29.75 -4.79
CA LYS A 135 7.36 29.77 -6.16
C LYS A 135 6.68 30.81 -7.05
N GLY A 136 5.49 31.28 -6.68
CA GLY A 136 4.78 32.30 -7.42
C GLY A 136 3.35 32.48 -6.93
N GLY A 137 2.63 33.38 -7.57
CA GLY A 137 1.24 33.67 -7.26
C GLY A 137 0.71 34.77 -8.17
N TRP A 138 -0.62 34.88 -8.25
CA TRP A 138 -1.28 35.94 -9.01
C TRP A 138 -2.56 36.38 -8.31
N SER A 139 -3.01 37.59 -8.63
CA SER A 139 -4.25 38.14 -8.08
C SER A 139 -5.47 37.46 -8.68
N LEU A 140 -6.50 37.29 -7.86
CA LEU A 140 -7.82 36.81 -8.25
C LEU A 140 -8.79 37.99 -8.19
N GLY A 141 -9.45 38.31 -9.30
CA GLY A 141 -10.39 39.42 -9.40
C GLY A 141 -11.85 38.98 -9.55
N CYS A 142 -12.10 37.78 -10.05
CA CYS A 142 -13.44 37.26 -10.28
C CYS A 142 -13.54 35.74 -10.06
N GLU A 143 -14.76 35.21 -10.08
CA GLU A 143 -15.04 33.79 -9.91
C GLU A 143 -14.43 32.92 -11.04
N GLU A 144 -14.24 33.50 -12.23
CA GLU A 144 -13.58 32.84 -13.35
C GLU A 144 -12.09 32.57 -13.05
N ASP A 145 -11.40 33.54 -12.43
CA ASP A 145 -10.00 33.40 -12.01
C ASP A 145 -9.83 32.27 -10.98
N ILE A 146 -10.80 32.09 -10.08
CA ILE A 146 -10.81 31.01 -9.10
C ILE A 146 -10.92 29.65 -9.81
N LYS A 147 -11.84 29.52 -10.77
CA LYS A 147 -12.04 28.27 -11.54
C LYS A 147 -10.81 27.92 -12.37
N GLU A 148 -10.18 28.92 -12.98
CA GLU A 148 -8.96 28.73 -13.75
C GLU A 148 -7.79 28.30 -12.85
N ALA A 149 -7.62 28.95 -11.68
CA ALA A 149 -6.62 28.54 -10.70
C ALA A 149 -6.87 27.12 -10.16
N GLU A 150 -8.12 26.72 -9.91
CA GLU A 150 -8.46 25.35 -9.50
C GLU A 150 -8.16 24.31 -10.58
N LYS A 151 -8.38 24.66 -11.85
CA LYS A 151 -8.02 23.81 -12.99
C LYS A 151 -6.50 23.63 -13.06
N ILE A 152 -5.74 24.72 -12.95
CA ILE A 152 -4.27 24.68 -12.92
C ILE A 152 -3.79 23.84 -11.73
N ALA A 153 -4.35 24.02 -10.53
CA ALA A 153 -3.99 23.22 -9.37
C ALA A 153 -4.17 21.71 -9.63
N LYS A 154 -5.28 21.31 -10.25
CA LYS A 154 -5.54 19.90 -10.61
C LYS A 154 -4.55 19.39 -11.66
N GLU A 155 -4.26 20.16 -12.69
CA GLU A 155 -3.30 19.80 -13.75
C GLU A 155 -1.88 19.64 -13.19
N PHE A 156 -1.47 20.50 -12.27
CA PHE A 156 -0.14 20.46 -11.65
C PHE A 156 -0.05 19.50 -10.45
N GLY A 157 -1.17 18.89 -10.04
CA GLY A 157 -1.25 17.96 -8.93
C GLY A 157 -1.03 18.64 -7.57
N CYS A 158 -1.45 19.89 -7.43
CA CYS A 158 -1.34 20.65 -6.19
C CYS A 158 -2.40 20.21 -5.16
N HIS A 159 -2.02 20.21 -3.90
CA HIS A 159 -2.97 20.24 -2.78
C HIS A 159 -3.58 21.64 -2.67
N ILE A 160 -4.90 21.75 -2.73
CA ILE A 160 -5.60 23.04 -2.66
C ILE A 160 -5.97 23.34 -1.21
N ILE A 161 -5.62 24.53 -0.74
CA ILE A 161 -6.00 25.08 0.57
C ILE A 161 -6.71 26.41 0.35
N TYR A 162 -7.80 26.65 1.07
CA TYR A 162 -8.47 27.96 1.10
C TYR A 162 -8.22 28.60 2.48
N GLU A 163 -7.46 29.70 2.51
CA GLU A 163 -7.29 30.53 3.71
C GLU A 163 -8.36 31.62 3.68
N GLU A 164 -9.25 31.57 4.70
CA GLU A 164 -10.34 32.51 5.02
C GLU A 164 -10.99 33.24 3.81
N LYS A 165 -12.18 32.78 3.43
CA LYS A 165 -13.09 33.51 2.53
C LYS A 165 -13.52 34.86 3.12
#